data_AF-A0A938MZG7-F1
#
_entry.id   AF-A0A938MZG7-F1
#
_cell.length_a   1.000
_cell.length_b   1.000
_cell.length_c   1.000
_cell.angle_alpha   90.00
_cell.angle_beta   90.00
_cell.angle_gamma   90.00
#
_symmetry.space_group_name_H-M   'P 1'
#
loop_
_entity.id
_entity.type
_entity.pdbx_description
1 polymer ?
#
loop_
_entity_poly.entity_id
_entity_poly.type
_entity_poly.pdbx_seq_one_letter_code
_entity_poly.pdbx_strand_id
1 'polypeptide(L)'
;MELKNALSVCLIALFSSALVVLIARTLDSQAAARLEPQLARIAAELESLRSAGGLAVAPSAAPPGKSLSDGLIVYYFHGNQRCPTCRSIEAQSFDSVQTGFSTQLDRGELAWVTLNYDDATGKDLAEKFGVEAAVVVLAQMKNGELATWKRLDEVWGLVGDKPAFAQFMGEQISLLLPPAPTKPPVESTDDAS
;
A
#
# COMPACT_ATOMS: atom_id res chain seq x y z
N MET A 1 -45.45 -45.15 33.35
CA MET A 1 -44.82 -43.86 33.74
C MET A 1 -43.84 -43.36 32.69
N GLU A 2 -43.26 -44.25 31.87
CA GLU A 2 -42.31 -43.93 30.78
C GLU A 2 -42.77 -42.86 29.76
N LEU A 3 -44.01 -42.92 29.26
CA LEU A 3 -44.46 -42.02 28.19
C LEU A 3 -44.53 -40.54 28.59
N LYS A 4 -44.94 -40.26 29.84
CA LYS A 4 -45.01 -38.89 30.36
C LYS A 4 -43.62 -38.28 30.54
N ASN A 5 -42.65 -39.09 30.97
CA ASN A 5 -41.27 -38.65 31.13
C ASN A 5 -40.62 -38.39 29.76
N ALA A 6 -40.84 -39.28 28.78
CA ALA A 6 -40.36 -39.07 27.41
C ALA A 6 -40.94 -37.80 26.77
N LEU A 7 -42.24 -37.54 26.96
CA LEU A 7 -42.90 -36.36 26.41
C LEU A 7 -42.41 -35.06 27.07
N SER A 8 -42.21 -35.07 28.39
CA SER A 8 -41.60 -33.93 29.11
C SER A 8 -40.18 -33.64 28.64
N VAL A 9 -39.35 -34.67 28.43
CA VAL A 9 -37.97 -34.50 27.94
C VAL A 9 -37.96 -33.92 26.52
N CYS A 10 -38.83 -34.42 25.63
CA CYS A 10 -38.96 -33.87 24.27
C CYS A 10 -39.41 -32.41 24.27
N LEU A 11 -40.40 -32.05 25.10
CA LEU A 11 -40.87 -30.67 25.20
C LEU A 11 -39.76 -29.74 25.70
N ILE A 12 -39.06 -30.12 26.77
CA ILE A 12 -37.95 -29.32 27.31
C ILE A 12 -36.87 -29.12 26.25
N ALA A 13 -36.48 -30.17 25.52
CA ALA A 13 -35.47 -30.07 24.46
C ALA A 13 -35.90 -29.12 23.33
N LEU A 14 -37.17 -29.17 22.90
CA LEU A 14 -37.70 -28.28 21.88
C LEU A 14 -37.72 -26.82 22.36
N PHE A 15 -38.20 -26.57 23.57
CA PHE A 15 -38.19 -25.22 24.16
C PHE A 15 -36.78 -24.66 24.32
N SER A 16 -35.82 -25.46 24.79
CA SER A 16 -34.42 -25.05 24.89
C SER A 16 -33.82 -24.71 23.53
N SER A 17 -34.07 -25.53 22.51
CA SER A 17 -33.57 -25.26 21.15
C SER A 17 -34.16 -23.99 20.53
N ALA A 18 -35.47 -23.77 20.69
CA ALA A 18 -36.15 -22.57 20.20
C ALA A 18 -35.64 -21.31 20.91
N LEU A 19 -35.41 -21.39 22.23
CA LEU A 19 -34.87 -20.28 23.02
C LEU A 19 -33.46 -19.91 22.57
N VAL A 20 -32.58 -20.89 22.32
CA VAL A 20 -31.22 -20.64 21.83
C VAL A 20 -31.24 -19.97 20.44
N VAL A 21 -32.07 -20.47 19.52
CA VAL A 21 -32.20 -19.87 18.18
C VAL A 21 -32.75 -18.45 18.25
N LEU A 22 -33.72 -18.18 19.13
CA LEU A 22 -34.25 -16.84 19.35
C LEU A 22 -33.18 -15.90 19.90
N ILE A 23 -32.41 -16.33 20.91
CA ILE A 23 -31.33 -15.52 21.47
C ILE A 23 -30.29 -15.20 20.39
N ALA A 24 -29.83 -16.20 19.61
CA ALA A 24 -28.88 -15.97 18.53
C ALA A 24 -29.39 -14.95 17.50
N ARG A 25 -30.64 -15.11 17.03
CA ARG A 25 -31.26 -14.16 16.10
C ARG A 25 -31.40 -12.76 16.68
N THR A 26 -31.73 -12.64 17.96
CA THR A 26 -31.82 -11.33 18.62
C THR A 26 -30.46 -10.65 18.71
N LEU A 27 -29.39 -11.39 19.02
CA LEU A 27 -28.03 -10.86 19.08
C LEU A 27 -27.54 -10.41 17.70
N ASP A 28 -27.77 -11.21 16.66
CA ASP A 28 -27.44 -10.83 15.27
C ASP A 28 -28.21 -9.59 14.83
N SER A 29 -29.51 -9.49 15.15
CA SER A 29 -30.33 -8.32 14.82
C SER A 29 -29.88 -7.05 15.54
N GLN A 30 -29.42 -7.17 16.79
CA GLN A 30 -28.89 -6.03 17.55
C GLN A 30 -27.52 -5.58 17.03
N ALA A 31 -26.69 -6.52 16.56
CA ALA A 31 -25.41 -6.19 15.93
C ALA A 31 -25.64 -5.44 14.62
N ALA A 32 -26.50 -5.95 13.73
CA ALA A 32 -26.84 -5.30 12.46
C ALA A 32 -27.39 -3.88 12.68
N ALA A 33 -28.34 -3.72 13.61
CA ALA A 33 -28.97 -2.42 13.91
C ALA A 33 -27.99 -1.37 14.48
N ARG A 34 -26.84 -1.77 15.05
CA ARG A 34 -25.80 -0.84 15.52
C ARG A 34 -24.83 -0.44 14.41
N LEU A 35 -24.52 -1.33 13.48
CA LEU A 35 -23.53 -1.08 12.43
C LEU A 35 -24.08 -0.19 11.30
N GLU A 36 -25.34 -0.38 10.92
CA GLU A 36 -26.01 0.40 9.87
C GLU A 36 -25.95 1.92 10.08
N PRO A 37 -26.30 2.48 11.27
CA PRO A 37 -26.23 3.93 11.48
C PRO A 37 -24.79 4.46 11.50
N GLN A 38 -23.82 3.66 11.93
CA GLN A 38 -22.41 4.07 11.90
C GLN A 38 -21.88 4.12 10.46
N LEU A 39 -22.21 3.11 9.64
CA LEU A 39 -21.83 3.06 8.23
C LEU A 39 -22.46 4.21 7.44
N ALA A 40 -23.74 4.50 7.69
CA ALA A 40 -24.43 5.63 7.07
C ALA A 40 -23.80 6.98 7.43
N ARG A 41 -23.37 7.15 8.69
CA ARG A 41 -22.68 8.36 9.15
C ARG A 41 -21.30 8.52 8.49
N ILE A 42 -20.53 7.44 8.39
CA ILE A 42 -19.23 7.44 7.71
C ILE A 42 -19.40 7.76 6.22
N ALA A 43 -20.41 7.17 5.56
CA ALA A 43 -20.70 7.46 4.16
C ALA A 43 -21.10 8.93 3.93
N ALA A 44 -21.93 9.49 4.82
CA ALA A 44 -22.31 10.90 4.75
C ALA A 44 -21.12 11.84 5.02
N GLU A 45 -20.23 11.47 5.93
CA GLU A 45 -19.00 12.22 6.22
C GLU A 45 -18.04 12.19 5.03
N LEU A 46 -17.85 11.03 4.40
CA LEU A 46 -17.06 10.90 3.17
C LEU A 46 -17.65 11.71 1.99
N GLU A 47 -18.98 11.72 1.83
CA GLU A 47 -19.64 12.52 0.79
C GLU A 47 -19.52 14.03 1.08
N SER A 48 -19.63 14.43 2.35
CA SER A 48 -19.38 15.81 2.79
C SER A 48 -17.93 16.24 2.50
N LEU A 49 -16.95 15.39 2.82
CA LEU A 49 -15.54 15.65 2.52
C LEU A 49 -15.29 15.76 1.02
N ARG A 50 -15.90 14.88 0.21
CA ARG A 50 -15.82 14.94 -1.26
C ARG A 50 -16.45 16.21 -1.84
N SER A 51 -17.61 16.62 -1.32
CA SER A 51 -18.33 17.83 -1.75
C SER A 51 -17.61 19.12 -1.34
N ALA A 52 -16.94 19.12 -0.17
CA ALA A 52 -16.12 20.23 0.32
C ALA A 52 -14.74 20.33 -0.37
N GLY A 53 -14.45 19.50 -1.38
CA GLY A 53 -13.15 19.48 -2.08
C GLY A 53 -12.02 18.84 -1.26
N GLY A 54 -12.34 18.23 -0.11
CA GLY A 54 -11.43 17.57 0.82
C GLY A 54 -11.19 16.11 0.45
N LEU A 55 -10.54 15.91 -0.69
CA LEU A 55 -9.83 14.75 -1.22
C LEU A 55 -9.92 14.91 -2.72
N ALA A 56 -9.07 15.78 -3.26
CA ALA A 56 -8.64 15.58 -4.62
C ALA A 56 -8.16 14.14 -4.69
N VAL A 57 -8.96 13.27 -5.33
CA VAL A 57 -8.43 12.07 -5.95
C VAL A 57 -7.45 12.63 -6.95
N ALA A 58 -6.20 12.79 -6.51
CA ALA A 58 -5.11 12.93 -7.43
C ALA A 58 -5.32 11.78 -8.42
N PRO A 59 -5.38 12.04 -9.73
CA PRO A 59 -5.32 10.94 -10.66
C PRO A 59 -4.06 10.16 -10.28
N SER A 60 -4.25 8.93 -9.78
CA SER A 60 -3.18 7.94 -9.69
C SER A 60 -2.89 7.46 -11.11
N ALA A 61 -2.44 8.41 -11.90
CA ALA A 61 -1.50 8.25 -12.96
C ALA A 61 -0.38 9.19 -12.54
N ALA A 62 0.53 8.69 -11.68
CA ALA A 62 1.86 9.26 -11.69
C ALA A 62 2.30 9.29 -13.16
N PRO A 63 2.75 10.45 -13.69
CA PRO A 63 3.19 10.52 -15.07
C PRO A 63 4.26 9.45 -15.30
N PRO A 64 4.33 8.86 -16.50
CA PRO A 64 5.37 7.90 -16.82
C PRO A 64 6.73 8.56 -16.54
N GLY A 65 7.45 7.99 -15.57
CA GLY A 65 8.81 8.38 -15.21
C GLY A 65 8.96 9.82 -14.78
N LYS A 66 8.85 10.09 -13.46
CA LYS A 66 9.61 11.20 -12.88
C LYS A 66 11.08 10.82 -13.05
N SER A 67 11.71 11.22 -14.16
CA SER A 67 13.13 10.99 -14.39
C SER A 67 13.89 11.91 -13.44
N LEU A 68 14.42 11.35 -12.35
CA LEU A 68 15.41 12.06 -11.56
C LEU A 68 16.70 12.10 -12.35
N SER A 69 17.25 13.30 -12.55
CA SER A 69 18.61 13.45 -13.06
C SER A 69 19.62 12.91 -12.03
N ASP A 70 19.46 13.30 -10.77
CA ASP A 70 20.26 12.81 -9.66
C ASP A 70 19.34 12.45 -8.50
N GLY A 71 19.53 11.28 -7.89
CA GLY A 71 18.73 10.85 -6.75
C GLY A 71 18.45 9.35 -6.74
N LEU A 72 17.40 8.95 -6.02
CA LEU A 72 16.99 7.55 -5.91
C LEU A 72 15.54 7.37 -6.36
N ILE A 73 15.30 6.42 -7.27
CA ILE A 73 13.96 5.99 -7.62
C ILE A 73 13.68 4.65 -6.92
N VAL A 74 12.62 4.61 -6.12
CA VAL A 74 12.08 3.40 -5.49
C VAL A 74 10.96 2.90 -6.38
N TYR A 75 11.25 1.86 -7.17
CA TYR A 75 10.26 1.17 -7.98
C TYR A 75 9.60 0.07 -7.17
N TYR A 76 8.27 0.01 -7.20
CA TYR A 76 7.54 -1.21 -6.87
C TYR A 76 6.98 -1.81 -8.15
N PHE A 77 7.45 -3.01 -8.47
CA PHE A 77 6.97 -3.79 -9.58
C PHE A 77 5.84 -4.72 -9.15
N HIS A 78 4.82 -4.86 -9.98
CA HIS A 78 3.76 -5.85 -9.83
C HIS A 78 3.37 -6.45 -11.18
N GLY A 79 2.69 -7.59 -11.17
CA GLY A 79 2.06 -8.13 -12.38
C GLY A 79 0.60 -7.72 -12.47
N ASN A 80 -0.08 -8.20 -13.52
CA ASN A 80 -1.51 -8.07 -13.72
C ASN A 80 -2.32 -8.72 -12.59
N GLN A 81 -1.83 -9.86 -12.09
CA GLN A 81 -2.47 -10.59 -11.00
C GLN A 81 -1.82 -10.23 -9.67
N ARG A 82 -2.58 -9.59 -8.78
CA ARG A 82 -2.09 -9.11 -7.49
C ARG A 82 -2.69 -9.90 -6.33
N CYS A 83 -1.89 -10.76 -5.71
CA CYS A 83 -2.30 -11.49 -4.51
C CYS A 83 -2.28 -10.57 -3.26
N PRO A 84 -2.89 -11.00 -2.13
CA PRO A 84 -2.88 -10.21 -0.89
C PRO A 84 -1.46 -9.83 -0.44
N THR A 85 -0.49 -10.75 -0.53
CA THR A 85 0.90 -10.48 -0.17
C THR A 85 1.54 -9.41 -1.05
N CYS A 86 1.30 -9.42 -2.37
CA CYS A 86 1.78 -8.36 -3.25
C CYS A 86 1.30 -6.98 -2.76
N ARG A 87 0.01 -6.86 -2.44
CA ARG A 87 -0.57 -5.59 -1.94
C ARG A 87 0.01 -5.19 -0.60
N SER A 88 0.28 -6.15 0.29
CA SER A 88 0.95 -5.89 1.57
C SER A 88 2.36 -5.35 1.38
N ILE A 89 3.15 -5.94 0.46
CA ILE A 89 4.51 -5.47 0.14
C ILE A 89 4.42 -4.03 -0.41
N GLU A 90 3.53 -3.76 -1.37
CA GLU A 90 3.33 -2.41 -1.91
C GLU A 90 3.04 -1.40 -0.81
N ALA A 91 2.03 -1.67 0.02
CA ALA A 91 1.58 -0.75 1.07
C ALA A 91 2.69 -0.52 2.09
N GLN A 92 3.34 -1.57 2.59
CA GLN A 92 4.42 -1.44 3.58
C GLN A 92 5.64 -0.70 3.03
N SER A 93 6.01 -0.94 1.77
CA SER A 93 7.11 -0.23 1.11
C SER A 93 6.77 1.24 0.88
N PHE A 94 5.57 1.53 0.39
CA PHE A 94 5.10 2.90 0.21
C PHE A 94 5.08 3.65 1.55
N ASP A 95 4.53 3.05 2.60
CA ASP A 95 4.49 3.65 3.94
C ASP A 95 5.90 3.92 4.48
N SER A 96 6.84 3.00 4.29
CA SER A 96 8.24 3.17 4.70
C SER A 96 8.91 4.36 3.99
N VAL A 97 8.64 4.51 2.69
CA VAL A 97 9.15 5.62 1.87
C VAL A 97 8.53 6.95 2.31
N GLN A 98 7.19 7.00 2.44
CA GLN A 98 6.46 8.22 2.80
C GLN A 98 6.82 8.72 4.20
N THR A 99 6.96 7.80 5.17
CA THR A 99 7.22 8.18 6.57
C THR A 99 8.70 8.43 6.84
N GLY A 100 9.58 7.62 6.26
CA GLY A 100 11.03 7.71 6.50
C GLY A 100 11.76 8.75 5.65
N PHE A 101 11.20 9.11 4.49
CA PHE A 101 11.91 9.91 3.47
C PHE A 101 11.05 11.04 2.88
N SER A 102 10.07 11.54 3.62
CA SER A 102 9.20 12.66 3.19
C SER A 102 9.98 13.88 2.73
N THR A 103 11.04 14.26 3.45
CA THR A 103 11.87 15.42 3.08
C THR A 103 12.58 15.22 1.74
N GLN A 104 13.07 14.01 1.47
CA GLN A 104 13.76 13.67 0.22
C GLN A 104 12.79 13.61 -0.95
N LEU A 105 11.56 13.12 -0.71
CA LEU A 105 10.47 13.17 -1.68
C LEU A 105 10.11 14.61 -2.04
N ASP A 106 9.97 15.48 -1.03
CA ASP A 106 9.65 16.91 -1.21
C ASP A 106 10.76 17.66 -1.96
N ARG A 107 12.02 17.31 -1.70
CA ARG A 107 13.19 17.87 -2.40
C ARG A 107 13.42 17.28 -3.79
N GLY A 108 12.69 16.23 -4.15
CA GLY A 108 12.89 15.52 -5.41
C GLY A 108 14.22 14.76 -5.47
N GLU A 109 14.79 14.41 -4.32
CA GLU A 109 15.98 13.55 -4.19
C GLU A 109 15.59 12.06 -4.22
N LEU A 110 14.34 11.76 -3.89
CA LEU A 110 13.75 10.43 -3.94
C LEU A 110 12.42 10.48 -4.71
N ALA A 111 12.11 9.44 -5.49
CA ALA A 111 10.77 9.24 -6.05
C ALA A 111 10.27 7.81 -5.82
N TRP A 112 8.97 7.70 -5.58
CA TRP A 112 8.25 6.43 -5.61
C TRP A 112 7.59 6.24 -6.98
N VAL A 113 7.77 5.06 -7.58
CA VAL A 113 7.16 4.71 -8.86
C VAL A 113 6.60 3.29 -8.80
N THR A 114 5.37 3.11 -9.26
CA THR A 114 4.74 1.79 -9.35
C THR A 114 4.64 1.38 -10.82
N LEU A 115 5.11 0.18 -11.15
CA LEU A 115 5.14 -0.31 -12.53
C LEU A 115 4.57 -1.73 -12.62
N ASN A 116 3.81 -1.96 -13.69
CA ASN A 116 3.38 -3.29 -14.06
C ASN A 116 4.42 -3.93 -14.99
N TYR A 117 5.06 -5.03 -14.59
CA TYR A 117 6.06 -5.71 -15.41
C TYR A 117 5.46 -6.47 -16.60
N ASP A 118 4.14 -6.72 -16.60
CA ASP A 118 3.44 -7.34 -17.72
C ASP A 118 3.06 -6.34 -18.83
N ASP A 119 3.09 -5.04 -18.51
CA ASP A 119 2.74 -3.97 -19.45
C ASP A 119 3.99 -3.46 -20.19
N ALA A 120 3.79 -2.97 -21.43
CA ALA A 120 4.88 -2.45 -22.25
C ALA A 120 5.70 -1.33 -21.58
N THR A 121 5.08 -0.54 -20.70
CA THR A 121 5.73 0.57 -19.98
C THR A 121 6.68 0.10 -18.88
N GLY A 122 6.41 -1.06 -18.26
CA GLY A 122 7.24 -1.61 -17.18
C GLY A 122 8.16 -2.74 -17.62
N LYS A 123 7.83 -3.42 -18.73
CA LYS A 123 8.53 -4.62 -19.20
C LYS A 123 10.02 -4.41 -19.43
N ASP A 124 10.42 -3.42 -20.22
CA ASP A 124 11.84 -3.18 -20.54
C ASP A 124 12.68 -2.95 -19.27
N LEU A 125 12.10 -2.22 -18.30
CA LEU A 125 12.77 -1.94 -17.03
C LEU A 125 12.77 -3.17 -16.10
N ALA A 126 11.69 -3.95 -16.10
CA ALA A 126 11.61 -5.21 -15.37
C ALA A 126 12.66 -6.21 -15.87
N GLU A 127 12.83 -6.35 -17.20
CA GLU A 127 13.87 -7.18 -17.80
C GLU A 127 15.28 -6.71 -17.40
N LYS A 128 15.53 -5.39 -17.43
CA LYS A 128 16.80 -4.80 -16.97
C LYS A 128 17.15 -5.14 -15.51
N PHE A 129 16.13 -5.23 -14.66
CA PHE A 129 16.28 -5.57 -13.24
C PHE A 129 16.04 -7.05 -12.92
N GLY A 130 15.83 -7.89 -13.94
CA GLY A 130 15.52 -9.31 -13.82
C GLY A 130 14.26 -9.61 -13.00
N VAL A 131 13.28 -8.71 -13.01
CA VAL A 131 12.05 -8.82 -12.20
C VAL A 131 11.10 -9.85 -12.82
N GLU A 132 10.82 -10.90 -12.06
CA GLU A 132 9.91 -11.99 -12.46
C GLU A 132 8.68 -12.09 -11.54
N ALA A 133 8.66 -11.33 -10.44
CA ALA A 133 7.60 -11.31 -9.45
C ALA A 133 7.48 -9.93 -8.79
N ALA A 134 6.41 -9.69 -8.05
CA ALA A 134 6.20 -8.40 -7.39
C ALA A 134 7.34 -8.12 -6.39
N VAL A 135 8.01 -6.97 -6.51
CA VAL A 135 9.23 -6.68 -5.74
C VAL A 135 9.54 -5.19 -5.76
N VAL A 136 10.34 -4.75 -4.79
CA VAL A 136 10.91 -3.40 -4.77
C VAL A 136 12.29 -3.40 -5.43
N VAL A 137 12.55 -2.40 -6.26
CA VAL A 137 13.88 -2.09 -6.80
C VAL A 137 14.26 -0.67 -6.45
N LEU A 138 15.44 -0.50 -5.87
CA LEU A 138 16.07 0.79 -5.63
C LEU A 138 17.00 1.09 -6.80
N ALA A 139 16.81 2.23 -7.46
CA ALA A 139 17.57 2.62 -8.65
C ALA A 139 18.16 4.02 -8.44
N GLN A 140 19.48 4.09 -8.27
CA GLN A 140 20.19 5.34 -8.14
C GLN A 140 20.41 5.95 -9.52
N MET A 141 20.00 7.21 -9.67
CA MET A 141 20.19 8.02 -10.87
C MET A 141 21.34 9.00 -10.65
N LYS A 142 22.18 9.17 -11.66
CA LYS A 142 23.25 10.17 -11.71
C LYS A 142 23.34 10.76 -13.11
N ASN A 143 23.26 12.07 -13.23
CA ASN A 143 23.25 12.79 -14.52
C ASN A 143 22.20 12.25 -15.53
N GLY A 144 21.04 11.78 -15.05
CA GLY A 144 19.97 11.22 -15.86
C GLY A 144 20.16 9.76 -16.25
N GLU A 145 21.27 9.14 -15.85
CA GLU A 145 21.58 7.74 -16.14
C GLU A 145 21.48 6.87 -14.89
N LEU A 146 21.16 5.59 -15.08
CA LEU A 146 21.15 4.63 -13.99
C LEU A 146 22.59 4.31 -13.55
N ALA A 147 22.98 4.75 -12.37
CA ALA A 147 24.31 4.53 -11.81
C ALA A 147 24.45 3.14 -11.17
N THR A 148 23.52 2.80 -10.29
CA THR A 148 23.47 1.49 -9.62
C THR A 148 22.04 1.16 -9.23
N TRP A 149 21.76 -0.11 -8.98
CA TRP A 149 20.45 -0.55 -8.53
C TRP A 149 20.56 -1.79 -7.63
N LYS A 150 19.53 -1.98 -6.81
CA LYS A 150 19.38 -3.16 -5.97
C LYS A 150 17.92 -3.60 -5.95
N ARG A 151 17.68 -4.87 -6.27
CA ARG A 151 16.39 -5.51 -6.01
C ARG A 151 16.34 -6.02 -4.57
N LEU A 152 15.21 -5.84 -3.92
CA LEU A 152 15.01 -6.18 -2.52
C LEU A 152 14.15 -7.44 -2.41
N ASP A 153 14.73 -8.60 -2.76
CA ASP A 153 14.00 -9.88 -2.72
C ASP A 153 13.62 -10.28 -1.27
N GLU A 154 14.36 -9.79 -0.28
CA GLU A 154 14.19 -10.08 1.15
C GLU A 154 12.84 -9.58 1.70
N VAL A 155 12.18 -8.63 1.04
CA VAL A 155 10.87 -8.10 1.45
C VAL A 155 9.80 -9.19 1.58
N TRP A 156 9.92 -10.27 0.79
CA TRP A 156 9.01 -11.42 0.86
C TRP A 156 9.13 -12.17 2.19
N GLY A 157 10.33 -12.27 2.74
CA GLY A 157 10.57 -12.89 4.05
C GLY A 157 10.15 -12.00 5.22
N LEU A 158 10.09 -10.68 4.99
CA LEU A 158 9.82 -9.68 6.03
C LEU A 158 8.37 -9.21 6.09
N VAL A 159 7.53 -9.47 5.06
CA VAL A 159 6.16 -8.93 4.95
C VAL A 159 5.26 -9.22 6.17
N GLY A 160 5.53 -10.31 6.90
CA GLY A 160 4.83 -10.69 8.13
C GLY A 160 5.26 -9.92 9.38
N ASP A 161 6.43 -9.30 9.36
CA ASP A 161 7.03 -8.52 10.45
C ASP A 161 7.19 -7.06 10.00
N LYS A 162 6.13 -6.27 10.24
CA LYS A 162 6.08 -4.86 9.79
C LYS A 162 7.26 -4.01 10.33
N PRO A 163 7.64 -4.09 11.62
CA PRO A 163 8.83 -3.39 12.11
C PRO A 163 10.11 -3.78 11.38
N ALA A 164 10.38 -5.07 11.21
CA ALA A 164 11.58 -5.54 10.52
C ALA A 164 11.58 -5.13 9.04
N PHE A 165 10.41 -5.17 8.38
CA PHE A 165 10.23 -4.70 7.01
C PHE A 165 10.57 -3.22 6.88
N ALA A 166 10.00 -2.37 7.74
CA ALA A 166 10.21 -0.93 7.70
C ALA A 166 11.67 -0.56 7.98
N GLN A 167 12.30 -1.23 8.96
CA GLN A 167 13.72 -1.07 9.25
C GLN A 167 14.57 -1.44 8.03
N PHE A 168 14.35 -2.62 7.45
CA PHE A 168 15.08 -3.07 6.27
C PHE A 168 14.93 -2.09 5.10
N MET A 169 13.70 -1.68 4.78
CA MET A 169 13.44 -0.67 3.74
C MET A 169 14.22 0.63 4.00
N GLY A 170 14.16 1.15 5.23
CA GLY A 170 14.86 2.36 5.63
C GLY A 170 16.38 2.26 5.48
N GLU A 171 16.97 1.14 5.89
CA GLU A 171 18.41 0.88 5.75
C GLU A 171 18.83 0.80 4.28
N GLN A 172 18.08 0.04 3.46
CA GLN A 172 18.41 -0.12 2.04
C GLN A 172 18.27 1.19 1.26
N ILE A 173 17.23 1.98 1.54
CA ILE A 173 17.04 3.30 0.93
C ILE A 173 18.18 4.23 1.35
N SER A 174 18.49 4.31 2.65
CA SER A 174 19.56 5.19 3.16
C SER A 174 20.94 4.84 2.59
N LEU A 175 21.19 3.55 2.32
CA LEU A 175 22.44 3.07 1.73
C LEU A 175 22.60 3.51 0.27
N LEU A 176 21.51 3.55 -0.50
CA LEU A 176 21.55 3.87 -1.94
C LEU A 176 21.18 5.32 -2.25
N LEU A 177 20.60 6.05 -1.31
CA LEU A 177 20.28 7.46 -1.47
C LEU A 177 21.59 8.26 -1.59
N PRO A 178 21.84 8.93 -2.73
CA PRO A 178 23.02 9.75 -2.87
C PRO A 178 22.93 10.99 -1.96
N PRO A 179 24.07 11.57 -1.55
CA PRO A 179 24.06 12.86 -0.87
C PRO A 179 23.35 13.90 -1.75
N ALA A 180 22.65 14.85 -1.11
CA ALA A 180 21.83 15.85 -1.79
C ALA A 180 22.61 16.49 -2.96
N PRO A 181 21.99 16.62 -4.15
CA PRO A 181 22.65 17.19 -5.30
C PRO A 181 23.12 18.61 -4.98
N THR A 182 24.42 18.86 -5.10
CA THR A 182 24.94 20.22 -5.12
C THR A 182 24.38 20.89 -6.35
N LYS A 183 23.47 21.85 -6.15
CA LYS A 183 22.85 22.68 -7.19
C LYS A 183 23.88 22.98 -8.30
N PRO A 184 23.63 22.61 -9.58
CA PRO A 184 24.48 23.04 -10.67
C PRO A 184 24.58 24.57 -10.64
N PRO A 185 25.73 25.18 -11.00
CA PRO A 185 25.80 26.61 -11.21
C PRO A 185 24.63 27.00 -12.09
N VAL A 186 23.79 27.91 -11.58
CA VAL A 186 22.81 28.59 -12.42
C VAL A 186 23.66 29.24 -13.51
N GLU A 187 23.60 28.70 -14.72
CA GLU A 187 24.16 29.33 -15.89
C GLU A 187 23.36 30.63 -16.06
N SER A 188 23.90 31.69 -15.45
CA SER A 188 23.48 33.05 -15.66
C SER A 188 23.73 33.34 -17.13
N THR A 189 22.70 33.18 -17.95
CA THR A 189 22.62 33.90 -19.22
C THR A 189 22.40 35.38 -18.89
N ASP A 190 23.41 36.01 -18.30
CA ASP A 190 23.71 37.42 -18.51
C ASP A 190 24.50 37.45 -19.82
N ASP A 191 23.82 37.84 -20.91
CA ASP A 191 24.37 38.56 -22.06
C ASP A 191 23.45 38.38 -23.28
N ALA A 192 22.69 39.43 -23.60
CA ALA A 192 22.93 40.19 -24.82
C ALA A 192 21.85 41.29 -24.97
N SER A 193 22.36 42.51 -24.80
CA SER A 193 21.96 43.82 -25.31
C SER A 193 20.75 43.93 -26.24
#